data_AF-Q3KRA6-F1
#
_entry.id   AF-Q3KRA6-F1
#
_cell.length_a   1.000
_cell.length_b   1.000
_cell.length_c   1.000
_cell.angle_alpha   90.00
_cell.angle_beta   90.00
_cell.angle_gamma   90.00
#
_symmetry.space_group_name_H-M   'P 1'
#
loop_
_entity.id
_entity.type
_entity.pdbx_description
1 polymer ?
#
loop_
_entity_poly.entity_id
_entity_poly.type
_entity_poly.pdbx_seq_one_letter_code
_entity_poly.pdbx_strand_id
1 'polypeptide(L)'
;MAPGEVTITVRLIRSFEHRNFKPVVYHGVNLDQTVKEFIVFLKQDIPLRTNLPPPFRNYKYDALKIIHQAHKSKTNELVLSLEDDERLLLKEDSTLKAAGIASETEIAFFCEEDYKNYKANPISSW
;
A
#
# COMPACT_ATOMS: atom_id res chain seq x y z
N MET A 1 -20.36 9.78 2.25
CA MET A 1 -19.15 9.65 3.08
C MET A 1 -19.46 10.28 4.42
N ALA A 2 -19.24 9.54 5.50
CA ALA A 2 -19.35 10.04 6.87
C ALA A 2 -18.15 10.97 7.17
N PRO A 3 -18.27 11.89 8.16
CA PRO A 3 -17.12 12.66 8.63
C PRO A 3 -16.01 11.70 9.11
N GLY A 4 -14.79 11.87 8.58
CA GLY A 4 -13.64 11.00 8.90
C GLY A 4 -13.38 9.86 7.91
N GLU A 5 -14.29 9.62 6.96
CA GLU A 5 -14.06 8.72 5.84
C GLU A 5 -13.35 9.44 4.69
N VAL A 6 -12.40 8.76 4.05
CA VAL A 6 -11.64 9.34 2.94
C VAL A 6 -11.58 8.41 1.73
N THR A 7 -11.11 8.96 0.60
CA THR A 7 -10.72 8.18 -0.58
C THR A 7 -9.20 8.04 -0.60
N ILE A 8 -8.70 6.82 -0.75
CA ILE A 8 -7.26 6.53 -0.88
C ILE A 8 -7.01 5.59 -2.06
N THR A 9 -5.77 5.62 -2.56
CA THR A 9 -5.32 4.68 -3.59
C THR A 9 -4.36 3.68 -2.96
N VAL A 10 -4.67 2.39 -3.11
CA VAL A 10 -3.81 1.29 -2.69
C VAL A 10 -3.15 0.68 -3.93
N ARG A 11 -1.84 0.79 -4.01
CA ARG A 11 -1.00 0.21 -5.06
C ARG A 11 -0.59 -1.20 -4.66
N LEU A 12 -1.17 -2.20 -5.30
CA LEU A 12 -0.77 -3.59 -5.11
C LEU A 12 0.55 -3.82 -5.82
N ILE A 13 1.64 -4.09 -5.11
CA ILE A 13 2.96 -4.37 -5.69
C ILE A 13 3.16 -5.89 -5.68
N ARG A 14 3.18 -6.49 -6.87
CA ARG A 14 3.40 -7.93 -7.06
C ARG A 14 4.87 -8.28 -7.22
N SER A 15 5.67 -7.38 -7.78
CA SER A 15 7.12 -7.58 -7.92
C SER A 15 7.82 -6.23 -8.00
N PHE A 16 8.79 -6.01 -7.12
CA PHE A 16 9.63 -4.82 -7.14
C PHE A 16 10.59 -4.84 -8.33
N GLU A 17 11.26 -5.97 -8.57
CA GLU A 17 12.24 -6.15 -9.64
C GLU A 17 11.66 -5.84 -11.03
N HIS A 18 10.45 -6.34 -11.32
CA HIS A 18 9.76 -6.13 -12.60
C HIS A 18 8.88 -4.87 -12.61
N ARG A 19 8.91 -4.07 -11.53
CA ARG A 19 8.06 -2.88 -11.35
C ARG A 19 6.58 -3.16 -11.58
N ASN A 20 6.13 -4.34 -11.15
CA ASN A 20 4.81 -4.86 -11.44
C ASN A 20 3.84 -4.44 -10.33
N PHE A 21 3.01 -3.45 -10.62
CA PHE A 21 1.99 -2.96 -9.68
C PHE A 21 0.65 -2.65 -10.34
N LYS A 22 -0.43 -2.64 -9.55
CA LYS A 22 -1.76 -2.21 -9.98
C LYS A 22 -2.44 -1.35 -8.92
N PRO A 23 -2.86 -0.11 -9.23
CA PRO A 23 -3.59 0.73 -8.29
C PRO A 23 -5.06 0.28 -8.15
N VAL A 24 -5.59 0.40 -6.95
CA VAL A 24 -6.98 0.16 -6.58
C VAL A 24 -7.45 1.29 -5.68
N VAL A 25 -8.51 1.98 -6.09
CA VAL A 25 -9.09 3.08 -5.29
C VAL A 25 -10.09 2.51 -4.29
N TYR A 26 -9.98 2.96 -3.04
CA TYR A 26 -10.92 2.65 -1.97
C TYR A 26 -11.58 3.93 -1.50
N HIS A 27 -12.92 3.92 -1.49
CA HIS A 27 -13.75 5.01 -0.99
C HIS A 27 -14.31 4.65 0.38
N GLY A 28 -14.62 5.66 1.20
CA GLY A 28 -15.25 5.41 2.50
C GLY A 28 -14.29 4.80 3.54
N VAL A 29 -12.97 4.99 3.39
CA VAL A 29 -12.00 4.41 4.32
C VAL A 29 -12.05 5.17 5.64
N ASN A 30 -12.51 4.51 6.69
CA ASN A 30 -12.53 5.05 8.05
C ASN A 30 -11.10 5.22 8.57
N LEU A 31 -10.68 6.46 8.85
CA LEU A 31 -9.32 6.75 9.33
C LEU A 31 -9.06 6.34 10.78
N ASP A 32 -10.09 6.09 11.58
CA ASP A 32 -9.97 5.70 12.98
C ASP A 32 -9.77 4.19 13.17
N GLN A 33 -9.94 3.38 12.11
CA GLN A 33 -9.60 1.95 12.13
C GLN A 33 -8.07 1.76 12.21
N THR A 34 -7.65 0.62 12.74
CA THR A 34 -6.24 0.22 12.79
C THR A 34 -5.72 -0.17 11.41
N VAL A 35 -4.41 -0.01 11.22
CA VAL A 35 -3.70 -0.51 10.04
C VAL A 35 -3.93 -2.02 9.88
N LYS A 36 -3.93 -2.77 10.99
CA LYS A 36 -4.20 -4.21 11.01
C LYS A 36 -5.59 -4.55 10.47
N GLU A 37 -6.64 -3.89 10.96
CA GLU A 37 -8.01 -4.08 10.47
C GLU A 37 -8.09 -3.79 8.96
N PHE A 38 -7.42 -2.73 8.51
CA PHE A 38 -7.40 -2.39 7.10
C PHE A 38 -6.66 -3.44 6.25
N ILE A 39 -5.53 -3.98 6.71
CA ILE A 39 -4.82 -5.08 6.05
C ILE A 39 -5.71 -6.33 5.93
N VAL A 40 -6.43 -6.67 7.01
CA VAL A 40 -7.36 -7.82 7.00
C VAL A 40 -8.47 -7.60 5.97
N PHE A 41 -9.06 -6.40 5.94
CA PHE A 41 -10.04 -6.03 4.93
C PHE A 41 -9.49 -6.17 3.50
N LEU A 42 -8.30 -5.63 3.23
CA LEU A 42 -7.66 -5.73 1.91
C LEU A 42 -7.40 -7.19 1.50
N LYS A 43 -6.93 -8.04 2.44
CA LYS A 43 -6.70 -9.47 2.21
C LYS A 43 -7.98 -10.24 1.86
N GLN A 44 -9.14 -9.78 2.32
CA GLN A 44 -10.43 -10.38 1.98
C GLN A 44 -10.98 -9.83 0.66
N ASP A 45 -10.84 -8.53 0.42
CA ASP A 45 -11.39 -7.84 -0.74
C ASP A 45 -10.61 -8.15 -2.04
N ILE A 46 -9.28 -8.14 -2.00
CA ILE A 46 -8.43 -8.31 -3.20
C ILE A 46 -8.71 -9.61 -3.96
N PRO A 47 -8.78 -10.80 -3.32
CA PRO A 47 -9.08 -12.04 -4.02
C PRO A 47 -10.46 -12.07 -4.72
N LEU A 48 -11.43 -11.28 -4.22
CA LEU A 48 -12.80 -11.23 -4.74
C LEU A 48 -12.95 -10.28 -5.94
N ARG A 49 -11.99 -9.38 -6.16
CA ARG A 49 -12.03 -8.40 -7.26
C ARG A 49 -11.78 -9.03 -8.63
N THR A 50 -12.85 -9.38 -9.33
CA THR A 50 -12.78 -10.00 -10.67
C THR A 50 -12.06 -9.15 -11.73
N ASN A 51 -11.97 -7.83 -11.55
CA ASN A 51 -11.22 -6.91 -12.42
C ASN A 51 -9.69 -6.91 -12.16
N LEU A 52 -9.22 -7.60 -11.13
CA LEU A 52 -7.80 -7.82 -10.88
C LEU A 52 -7.32 -9.13 -11.55
N PRO A 53 -6.21 -9.10 -12.31
CA PRO A 53 -5.61 -10.31 -12.86
C PRO A 53 -5.24 -11.31 -11.76
N PRO A 54 -5.31 -12.63 -12.02
CA PRO A 54 -4.98 -13.65 -11.03
C PRO A 54 -3.64 -13.45 -10.30
N PRO A 55 -2.54 -13.00 -10.95
CA PRO A 55 -1.27 -12.73 -10.28
C PRO A 55 -1.34 -11.68 -9.16
N PHE A 56 -2.29 -10.73 -9.22
CA PHE A 56 -2.53 -9.76 -8.16
C PHE A 56 -3.55 -10.24 -7.13
N ARG A 57 -4.43 -11.17 -7.48
CA ARG A 57 -5.44 -11.71 -6.53
C ARG A 57 -4.85 -12.74 -5.58
N ASN A 58 -3.95 -13.56 -6.07
CA ASN A 58 -3.44 -14.74 -5.37
C ASN A 58 -2.08 -14.49 -4.69
N TYR A 59 -1.68 -13.23 -4.54
CA TYR A 59 -0.36 -12.88 -4.01
C TYR A 59 -0.42 -12.55 -2.51
N LYS A 60 0.67 -12.87 -1.80
CA LYS A 60 0.80 -12.79 -0.34
C LYS A 60 1.15 -11.38 0.16
N TYR A 61 0.23 -10.43 -0.01
CA TYR A 61 0.42 -9.09 0.58
C TYR A 61 0.33 -9.12 2.11
N ASP A 62 1.16 -8.35 2.81
CA ASP A 62 1.16 -8.31 4.27
C ASP A 62 1.59 -6.95 4.88
N ALA A 63 2.26 -6.08 4.13
CA ALA A 63 2.76 -4.81 4.64
C ALA A 63 2.28 -3.60 3.82
N LEU A 64 2.05 -2.48 4.51
CA LEU A 64 1.64 -1.21 3.92
C LEU A 64 2.73 -0.14 4.09
N LYS A 65 2.97 0.65 3.04
CA LYS A 65 3.90 1.79 3.07
C LYS A 65 3.34 2.99 2.33
N ILE A 66 3.46 4.20 2.87
CA ILE A 66 3.06 5.43 2.18
C ILE A 66 3.96 5.67 0.96
N ILE A 67 3.35 5.90 -0.20
CA ILE A 67 4.03 6.35 -1.43
C ILE A 67 3.96 7.88 -1.53
N HIS A 68 2.77 8.42 -1.35
CA HIS A 68 2.52 9.85 -1.53
C HIS A 68 1.36 10.30 -0.63
N GLN A 69 1.49 11.48 -0.04
CA GLN A 69 0.43 12.15 0.70
C GLN A 69 0.04 13.42 -0.06
N ALA A 70 -1.25 13.74 -0.09
CA ALA A 70 -1.76 14.94 -0.74
C ALA A 70 -0.98 16.19 -0.30
N HIS A 71 -0.68 17.08 -1.25
CA HIS A 71 0.10 18.31 -1.07
C HIS A 71 1.57 18.13 -0.65
N LYS A 72 2.09 16.91 -0.55
CA LYS A 72 3.54 16.66 -0.42
C LYS A 72 4.15 16.42 -1.80
N SER A 73 5.46 16.53 -1.91
CA SER A 73 6.16 16.16 -3.15
C SER A 73 5.89 14.69 -3.48
N LYS A 74 5.51 14.40 -4.72
CA LYS A 74 5.44 13.02 -5.22
C LYS A 74 6.86 12.53 -5.43
N THR A 75 7.19 11.36 -4.89
CA THR A 75 8.49 10.72 -5.15
C THR A 75 8.55 10.32 -6.63
N ASN A 76 9.69 10.48 -7.28
CA ASN A 76 9.92 9.97 -8.64
C ASN A 76 10.08 8.44 -8.68
N GLU A 77 10.02 7.79 -7.52
CA GLU A 77 10.13 6.34 -7.36
C GLU A 77 8.97 5.62 -8.08
N LEU A 78 9.33 4.85 -9.11
CA LEU A 78 8.37 4.19 -10.00
C LEU A 78 7.51 3.15 -9.28
N VAL A 79 8.07 2.48 -8.27
CA VAL A 79 7.40 1.37 -7.55
C VAL A 79 7.09 1.77 -6.12
N LEU A 80 8.14 1.94 -5.31
CA LEU A 80 8.10 2.29 -3.89
C LEU A 80 9.50 2.76 -3.48
N SER A 81 9.61 3.82 -2.68
CA SER A 81 10.89 4.25 -2.12
C SER A 81 11.46 3.18 -1.18
N LEU A 82 12.79 3.01 -1.17
CA LEU A 82 13.51 2.14 -0.23
C LEU A 82 13.95 2.86 1.06
N GLU A 83 13.67 4.16 1.16
CA GLU A 83 14.09 5.04 2.25
C GLU A 83 12.95 5.29 3.24
N ASP A 84 13.27 5.92 4.38
CA ASP A 84 12.31 6.38 5.39
C ASP A 84 11.31 5.32 5.89
N ASP A 85 11.72 4.06 6.01
CA ASP A 85 10.86 2.96 6.48
C ASP A 85 10.29 3.24 7.88
N GLU A 86 11.07 3.86 8.78
CA GLU A 86 10.63 4.18 10.13
C GLU A 86 9.39 5.09 10.17
N ARG A 87 9.24 5.94 9.14
CA ARG A 87 8.16 6.91 9.03
C ARG A 87 7.05 6.43 8.09
N LEU A 88 7.41 5.79 6.98
CA LEU A 88 6.50 5.51 5.89
C LEU A 88 5.90 4.10 5.99
N LEU A 89 6.56 3.15 6.65
CA LEU A 89 6.00 1.81 6.87
C LEU A 89 4.93 1.91 7.97
N LEU A 90 3.72 1.47 7.65
CA LEU A 90 2.58 1.58 8.56
C LEU A 90 2.69 0.51 9.66
N LYS A 91 2.67 0.95 10.92
CA LYS A 91 2.64 0.06 12.08
C LYS A 91 1.21 -0.48 12.26
N GLU A 92 1.07 -1.80 12.31
CA GLU A 92 -0.23 -2.49 12.42
C GLU A 92 -1.09 -2.01 13.60
N ASP A 93 -0.45 -1.67 14.72
CA ASP A 93 -1.11 -1.26 15.97
C ASP A 93 -1.59 0.21 15.95
N SER A 94 -1.16 0.99 14.96
CA SER A 94 -1.57 2.40 14.83
C SER A 94 -2.88 2.53 14.06
N THR A 95 -3.63 3.61 14.29
CA THR A 95 -4.75 3.97 13.40
C THR A 95 -4.23 4.47 12.06
N LEU A 96 -5.03 4.35 11.00
CA LEU A 96 -4.68 4.90 9.69
C LEU A 96 -4.36 6.40 9.78
N LYS A 97 -5.15 7.15 10.56
CA LYS A 97 -4.93 8.57 10.83
C LYS A 97 -3.56 8.83 11.49
N ALA A 98 -3.24 8.10 12.55
CA ALA A 98 -1.98 8.25 13.28
C ALA A 98 -0.77 7.84 12.42
N ALA A 99 -0.96 6.88 11.51
CA ALA A 99 0.06 6.50 10.53
C ALA A 99 0.22 7.51 9.38
N GLY A 100 -0.57 8.59 9.36
CA GLY A 100 -0.47 9.67 8.38
C GLY A 100 -1.36 9.50 7.14
N ILE A 101 -2.31 8.57 7.15
CA ILE A 101 -3.27 8.43 6.06
C ILE A 101 -4.31 9.55 6.13
N ALA A 102 -4.54 10.18 4.98
CA ALA A 102 -5.54 11.21 4.76
C ALA A 102 -6.16 11.04 3.37
N SER A 103 -7.11 11.90 3.02
CA SER A 103 -7.67 11.91 1.66
C SER A 103 -6.58 12.01 0.61
N GLU A 104 -6.78 11.27 -0.49
CA GLU A 104 -5.89 11.22 -1.65
C GLU A 104 -4.49 10.65 -1.36
N THR A 105 -4.29 10.01 -0.20
CA THR A 105 -3.04 9.30 0.07
C THR A 105 -2.91 8.09 -0.87
N GLU A 106 -1.73 7.94 -1.47
CA GLU A 106 -1.31 6.71 -2.16
C GLU A 106 -0.47 5.87 -1.20
N ILE A 107 -0.88 4.62 -0.98
CA ILE A 107 -0.13 3.62 -0.21
C ILE A 107 0.18 2.40 -1.05
N ALA A 108 1.33 1.78 -0.82
CA ALA A 108 1.68 0.47 -1.35
C ALA A 108 1.14 -0.62 -0.43
N PHE A 109 0.69 -1.73 -1.02
CA PHE A 109 0.45 -2.99 -0.35
C PHE A 109 1.29 -4.08 -1.03
N PHE A 110 2.16 -4.74 -0.27
CA PHE A 110 3.23 -5.61 -0.79
C PHE A 110 3.54 -6.74 0.20
N CYS A 111 4.39 -7.70 -0.21
CA CYS A 111 4.97 -8.68 0.70
C CYS A 111 6.26 -8.12 1.31
N GLU A 112 6.33 -8.05 2.63
CA GLU A 112 7.45 -7.48 3.38
C GLU A 112 8.75 -8.24 3.12
N GLU A 113 8.68 -9.56 2.98
CA GLU A 113 9.82 -10.41 2.63
C GLU A 113 10.40 -10.02 1.26
N ASP A 114 9.56 -9.89 0.24
CA ASP A 114 9.99 -9.50 -1.11
C ASP A 114 10.57 -8.08 -1.11
N TYR A 115 10.01 -7.18 -0.30
CA TYR A 115 10.55 -5.83 -0.11
C TYR A 115 11.94 -5.85 0.55
N LYS A 116 12.12 -6.62 1.63
CA LYS A 116 13.42 -6.77 2.32
C LYS A 116 14.48 -7.35 1.38
N ASN A 117 14.11 -8.37 0.60
CA ASN A 117 15.00 -8.98 -0.41
C ASN A 117 15.39 -7.97 -1.50
N TYR A 118 14.42 -7.23 -2.03
CA TYR A 118 14.68 -6.19 -3.03
C TYR A 118 15.52 -5.04 -2.47
N LYS A 119 15.27 -4.63 -1.23
CA LYS A 119 16.05 -3.58 -0.56
C LYS A 119 17.50 -3.99 -0.32
N ALA A 120 17.75 -5.26 -0.02
CA ALA A 120 19.11 -5.80 0.12
C ALA A 120 19.85 -5.89 -1.23
N ASN A 121 19.12 -6.07 -2.34
CA ASN A 121 19.70 -6.15 -3.68
C ASN A 121 18.76 -5.49 -4.73
N PRO A 122 18.82 -4.16 -4.90
CA PRO A 122 17.86 -3.41 -5.70
C PRO A 122 18.17 -3.52 -7.20
N ILE A 123 18.07 -4.72 -7.76
CA ILE A 123 18.22 -4.99 -9.18
C ILE A 123 16.84 -4.95 -9.83
N SER A 124 16.66 -4.06 -10.80
CA SER A 124 15.49 -4.11 -11.68
C SER A 124 15.72 -5.12 -12.80
N SER A 125 14.83 -6.12 -12.90
CA SER A 125 14.77 -7.01 -14.05
C SER A 125 13.89 -6.37 -15.14
N TRP A 126 14.37 -6.45 -16.38
CA TRP A 126 13.65 -5.92 -17.55
C TRP A 126 12.51 -6.85 -17.98
#